data_AF-A0A3D4EI79-F1
#
_entry.id   AF-A0A3D4EI79-F1
#
_cell.length_a   1.000
_cell.length_b   1.000
_cell.length_c   1.000
_cell.angle_alpha   90.00
_cell.angle_beta   90.00
_cell.angle_gamma   90.00
#
_symmetry.space_group_name_H-M   'P 1'
#
loop_
_entity.id
_entity.type
_entity.pdbx_description
1 polymer ?
#
loop_
_entity_poly.entity_id
_entity_poly.type
_entity_poly.pdbx_seq_one_letter_code
_entity_poly.pdbx_strand_id
1 'polypeptide(L)'
;VKHLKPTGHTYSAKAKYKQGEAFYGMRYGLALTAIASGKLAFRKKSFKLFRDYLNGYFKAQKKHLPFLVTQEEGAFIRKLRWSKIKQKLF
;
A
#
# COMPACT_ATOMS: atom_id res chain seq x y z
N VAL A 1 1.89 15.45 29.15
CA VAL A 1 1.87 16.02 27.78
C VAL A 1 0.48 15.83 27.20
N LYS A 2 -0.16 16.90 26.73
CA LYS A 2 -1.55 16.90 26.25
C LYS A 2 -1.65 16.05 24.97
N HIS A 3 -2.20 14.84 25.06
CA HIS A 3 -2.47 13.98 23.91
C HIS A 3 -3.64 14.54 23.09
N LEU A 4 -3.37 15.61 22.32
CA LEU A 4 -4.31 16.14 21.34
C LEU A 4 -4.17 15.36 20.04
N LYS A 5 -4.95 14.29 19.89
CA LYS A 5 -5.41 13.87 18.55
C LYS A 5 -6.88 13.51 18.63
N PRO A 6 -7.79 14.36 18.10
CA PRO A 6 -9.13 13.92 17.75
C PRO A 6 -8.98 12.90 16.62
N THR A 7 -8.82 11.64 16.98
CA THR A 7 -8.65 10.53 16.05
C THR A 7 -10.03 10.11 15.61
N GLY A 8 -10.53 10.64 14.49
CA GLY A 8 -11.78 10.08 13.94
C GLY A 8 -12.43 10.77 12.74
N HIS A 9 -12.33 12.10 12.59
CA HIS A 9 -13.28 12.81 11.71
C HIS A 9 -12.74 13.30 10.36
N THR A 10 -11.48 13.04 10.03
CA THR A 10 -10.92 13.36 8.70
C THR A 10 -10.49 12.09 7.96
N TYR A 11 -11.43 11.15 7.80
CA TYR A 11 -11.41 10.23 6.67
C TYR A 11 -11.65 11.03 5.37
N SER A 12 -10.75 11.96 5.05
CA SER A 12 -10.85 12.78 3.85
C SER A 12 -10.69 11.85 2.64
N ALA A 13 -11.41 12.11 1.57
CA ALA A 13 -11.40 11.29 0.36
C ALA A 13 -9.99 11.06 -0.26
N LYS A 14 -8.94 11.75 0.22
CA LYS A 14 -7.53 11.48 -0.10
C LYS A 14 -6.94 10.30 0.69
N ALA A 15 -7.41 10.02 1.90
CA ALA A 15 -6.94 8.93 2.73
C ALA A 15 -7.10 7.55 2.06
N LYS A 16 -8.11 7.39 1.19
CA LYS A 16 -8.34 6.13 0.46
C LYS A 16 -7.21 5.76 -0.51
N TYR A 17 -6.47 6.75 -1.03
CA TYR A 17 -5.34 6.51 -1.95
C TYR A 17 -4.02 6.24 -1.22
N LYS A 18 -3.91 6.63 0.06
CA LYS A 18 -2.66 6.56 0.83
C LYS A 18 -2.07 5.15 0.91
N GLN A 19 -2.91 4.11 0.89
CA GLN A 19 -2.41 2.74 0.94
C GLN A 19 -1.69 2.35 -0.35
N GLY A 20 -2.22 2.77 -1.49
CA GLY A 20 -1.55 2.64 -2.79
C GLY A 20 -0.22 3.40 -2.85
N GLU A 21 -0.24 4.65 -2.37
CA GLU A 21 0.96 5.49 -2.30
C GLU A 21 2.03 4.87 -1.38
N ALA A 22 1.61 4.29 -0.26
CA ALA A 22 2.51 3.59 0.66
C ALA A 22 3.14 2.34 0.01
N PHE A 23 2.38 1.56 -0.76
CA PHE A 23 2.94 0.41 -1.50
C PHE A 23 4.00 0.84 -2.51
N TYR A 24 3.77 1.97 -3.20
CA TYR A 24 4.78 2.57 -4.07
C TYR A 24 6.01 3.02 -3.27
N GLY A 25 5.82 3.76 -2.18
CA GLY A 25 6.89 4.24 -1.32
C GLY A 25 7.76 3.12 -0.74
N MET A 26 7.17 1.95 -0.45
CA MET A 26 7.88 0.75 -0.01
C MET A 26 8.52 -0.06 -1.16
N ARG A 27 8.48 0.43 -2.40
CA ARG A 27 9.02 -0.22 -3.60
C ARG A 27 8.44 -1.62 -3.87
N TYR A 28 7.15 -1.85 -3.61
CA TYR A 28 6.52 -3.17 -3.81
C TYR A 28 6.49 -3.57 -5.30
N GLY A 29 6.35 -2.60 -6.21
CA GLY A 29 6.05 -2.88 -7.61
C GLY A 29 4.58 -3.21 -7.84
N LEU A 30 4.16 -3.26 -9.11
CA LEU A 30 2.76 -3.46 -9.49
C LEU A 30 2.20 -4.82 -9.06
N ALA A 31 2.96 -5.90 -9.25
CA ALA A 31 2.50 -7.26 -8.91
C ALA A 31 2.17 -7.42 -7.41
N LEU A 32 3.09 -7.03 -6.52
CA LEU A 32 2.84 -7.09 -5.08
C LEU A 32 1.75 -6.12 -4.64
N THR A 33 1.66 -4.95 -5.28
CA THR A 33 0.59 -3.98 -5.01
C THR A 33 -0.77 -4.55 -5.37
N ALA A 34 -0.91 -5.24 -6.51
CA ALA A 34 -2.14 -5.90 -6.92
C ALA A 34 -2.55 -7.00 -5.92
N ILE A 35 -1.61 -7.88 -5.52
CA ILE A 35 -1.88 -8.93 -4.53
C ILE A 35 -2.28 -8.33 -3.17
N ALA A 36 -1.52 -7.34 -2.69
CA ALA A 36 -1.79 -6.69 -1.39
C ALA A 36 -3.12 -5.92 -1.39
N SER A 37 -3.39 -5.18 -2.47
CA SER A 37 -4.64 -4.43 -2.64
C SER A 37 -5.83 -5.37 -2.75
N GLY A 38 -5.71 -6.45 -3.52
CA GLY A 38 -6.77 -7.46 -3.69
C GLY A 38 -7.09 -8.14 -2.36
N LYS A 39 -6.05 -8.57 -1.64
CA LYS A 39 -6.19 -9.14 -0.29
C LYS A 39 -6.87 -8.18 0.69
N LEU A 40 -6.49 -6.90 0.69
CA LEU A 40 -7.05 -5.92 1.60
C LEU A 40 -8.50 -5.53 1.23
N ALA A 41 -8.79 -5.42 -0.06
CA ALA A 41 -10.13 -5.18 -0.59
C ALA A 41 -11.09 -6.33 -0.26
N PHE A 42 -10.62 -7.58 -0.38
CA PHE A 42 -11.38 -8.76 0.01
C PHE A 42 -11.68 -8.76 1.52
N ARG A 43 -10.67 -8.48 2.36
CA ARG A 43 -10.86 -8.36 3.82
C ARG A 43 -11.85 -7.27 4.21
N LYS A 44 -11.87 -6.15 3.48
CA LYS A 44 -12.80 -5.03 3.70
C LYS A 44 -14.12 -5.19 2.93
N LYS A 45 -14.33 -6.33 2.24
CA LYS A 45 -15.50 -6.63 1.40
C LYS A 45 -15.87 -5.49 0.42
N SER A 46 -14.88 -4.76 -0.08
CA SER A 46 -15.10 -3.60 -0.93
C SER A 46 -14.18 -3.61 -2.14
N PHE A 47 -14.73 -3.94 -3.30
CA PHE A 47 -14.00 -3.92 -4.57
C PHE A 47 -13.59 -2.48 -4.99
N LYS A 48 -14.35 -1.47 -4.55
CA LYS A 48 -13.99 -0.05 -4.77
C LYS A 48 -12.62 0.29 -4.19
N LEU A 49 -12.27 -0.27 -3.03
CA LEU A 49 -10.97 -0.05 -2.40
C LEU A 49 -9.82 -0.63 -3.20
N PHE A 50 -10.02 -1.74 -3.92
CA PHE A 50 -9.01 -2.29 -4.81
C PHE A 50 -8.61 -1.27 -5.88
N ARG A 51 -9.61 -0.68 -6.56
CA ARG A 51 -9.39 0.38 -7.55
C ARG A 51 -8.78 1.63 -6.93
N ASP A 52 -9.23 2.03 -5.74
CA ASP A 52 -8.65 3.17 -5.04
C ASP A 52 -7.16 2.94 -4.72
N TYR A 53 -6.77 1.77 -4.21
CA TYR A 53 -5.37 1.49 -3.92
C TYR A 53 -4.49 1.42 -5.17
N LEU A 54 -4.96 0.80 -6.25
CA LEU A 54 -4.23 0.82 -7.53
C LEU A 54 -4.07 2.26 -8.05
N ASN A 55 -5.15 3.05 -8.03
CA ASN A 55 -5.09 4.46 -8.42
C ASN A 55 -4.11 5.26 -7.55
N GLY A 56 -4.03 4.97 -6.25
CA GLY A 56 -3.06 5.59 -5.34
C GLY A 56 -1.62 5.25 -5.74
N TYR A 57 -1.34 3.99 -6.07
CA TYR A 57 -0.03 3.56 -6.55
C TYR A 57 0.36 4.26 -7.86
N PHE A 58 -0.54 4.26 -8.86
CA PHE A 58 -0.28 4.92 -10.14
C PHE A 58 -0.11 6.44 -9.99
N LYS A 59 -0.86 7.07 -9.08
CA LYS A 59 -0.67 8.49 -8.75
C LYS A 59 0.70 8.74 -8.14
N ALA A 60 1.15 7.90 -7.21
CA ALA A 60 2.49 8.02 -6.62
C ALA A 60 3.59 7.83 -7.65
N GLN A 61 3.42 6.86 -8.55
CA GLN A 61 4.34 6.59 -9.64
C GLN A 61 4.40 7.76 -10.63
N LYS A 62 3.25 8.27 -11.08
CA LYS A 62 3.16 9.43 -11.99
C LYS A 62 3.76 10.69 -11.38
N LYS A 63 3.60 10.87 -10.06
CA LYS A 63 4.17 12.00 -9.32
C LYS A 63 5.63 11.78 -8.90
N HIS A 64 6.22 10.62 -9.19
CA HIS A 64 7.55 10.23 -8.73
C HIS A 64 7.77 10.53 -7.25
N LEU A 65 6.81 10.14 -6.40
CA LEU A 65 6.90 10.40 -4.97
C LEU A 65 8.21 9.80 -4.40
N PRO A 66 8.83 10.47 -3.41
CA PRO A 66 10.02 9.93 -2.78
C PRO A 66 9.71 8.57 -2.18
N PHE A 67 10.61 7.62 -2.40
CA PHE A 67 10.51 6.31 -1.77
C PHE A 67 10.79 6.44 -0.27
N LEU A 68 10.04 5.69 0.53
CA LEU A 68 10.22 5.63 1.99
C LEU A 68 11.40 4.75 2.39
N VAL A 69 11.86 3.91 1.46
CA VAL A 69 12.91 2.91 1.69
C VAL A 69 13.97 3.00 0.59
N THR A 70 15.19 2.64 0.94
CA THR A 70 16.29 2.51 -0.01
C THR A 70 16.01 1.38 -1.01
N GLN A 71 16.81 1.31 -2.08
CA GLN A 71 16.66 0.25 -3.08
C GLN A 71 16.91 -1.14 -2.47
N GLU A 72 17.90 -1.25 -1.58
CA GLU A 72 18.25 -2.49 -0.89
C GLU A 72 17.15 -2.95 0.07
N GLU A 73 16.64 -2.03 0.89
CA GLU A 73 15.50 -2.30 1.77
C GLU A 73 14.27 -2.71 0.95
N GLY A 74 14.00 -2.02 -0.16
CA GLY A 74 12.94 -2.39 -1.08
C GLY A 74 13.11 -3.79 -1.68
N ALA A 75 14.33 -4.19 -2.05
CA ALA A 75 14.62 -5.54 -2.52
C ALA A 75 14.39 -6.58 -1.43
N PHE A 76 14.88 -6.32 -0.21
CA PHE A 76 14.66 -7.18 0.95
C PHE A 76 13.17 -7.35 1.26
N ILE A 77 12.41 -6.26 1.31
CA ILE A 77 10.97 -6.28 1.57
C ILE A 77 10.23 -7.09 0.51
N ARG A 78 10.55 -6.89 -0.78
CA ARG A 78 9.95 -7.67 -1.87
C ARG A 78 10.26 -9.16 -1.73
N LYS A 79 11.51 -9.52 -1.48
CA LYS A 79 11.95 -10.91 -1.28
C LYS A 79 11.19 -11.56 -0.11
N LEU A 80 11.10 -10.86 1.02
CA LEU A 80 10.38 -11.32 2.20
C LEU A 80 8.88 -11.50 1.94
N ARG A 81 8.24 -10.55 1.24
CA ARG A 81 6.82 -10.63 0.90
C ARG A 81 6.53 -11.81 -0.03
N TRP A 82 7.32 -11.98 -1.09
CA TRP A 82 7.17 -13.10 -2.01
C TRP A 82 7.40 -14.44 -1.33
N SER A 83 8.41 -14.55 -0.46
CA SER A 83 8.63 -15.77 0.33
C SER A 83 7.40 -16.12 1.17
N LYS A 84 6.84 -15.16 1.90
CA LYS A 84 5.61 -15.38 2.70
C LYS A 84 4.36 -15.68 1.88
N ILE A 85 4.27 -15.17 0.64
CA ILE A 85 3.16 -15.50 -0.26
C ILE A 85 3.30 -16.94 -0.74
N LYS A 86 4.50 -17.37 -1.14
CA LYS A 86 4.78 -18.74 -1.55
C LYS A 86 4.47 -19.75 -0.44
N GLN A 87 4.91 -19.48 0.79
CA GLN A 87 4.60 -20.29 1.98
C GLN A 87 3.11 -20.40 2.34
N LYS A 88 2.24 -19.58 1.75
CA LYS A 88 0.79 -19.65 1.96
C LYS A 88 0.06 -20.37 0.83
N LEU A 89 0.74 -20.58 -0.29
CA LEU A 89 0.21 -21.24 -1.47
C LEU A 89 0.71 -22.70 -1.58
N PHE A 90 1.89 -22.97 -1.04
CA PHE A 90 2.53 -24.27 -0.89
C PHE A 90 2.79 -24.51 0.60
#